data_AF-A0A927TCS8-F1
#
_entry.id   AF-A0A927TCS8-F1
#
_cell.length_a   1.000
_cell.length_b   1.000
_cell.length_c   1.000
_cell.angle_alpha   90.00
_cell.angle_beta   90.00
_cell.angle_gamma   90.00
#
_symmetry.space_group_name_H-M   'P 1'
#
loop_
_entity.id
_entity.type
_entity.pdbx_description
1 polymer ?
#
loop_
_entity_poly.entity_id
_entity_poly.type
_entity_poly.pdbx_seq_one_letter_code
_entity_poly.pdbx_strand_id
1 'polypeptide(L)'
;RYSGILETIVEGKAKFEKWANFDDIEIMYEWDGKTADFTPDLNNADYVAALKAAMQSRVNAVEGFATNKEGYDKLPDEALEALKKLVEQA
;
A
#
# COMPACT_ATOMS: atom_id res chain seq x y z
N ARG A 1 -26.46 2.09 11.79
CA ARG A 1 -25.27 1.26 12.08
C ARG A 1 -24.22 1.68 11.07
N TYR A 2 -23.07 2.19 11.51
CA TYR A 2 -21.95 2.42 10.60
C TYR A 2 -21.43 1.06 10.14
N SER A 3 -21.31 0.86 8.83
CA SER A 3 -20.68 -0.33 8.24
C SER A 3 -19.17 -0.11 8.28
N GLY A 4 -18.42 -1.00 8.94
CA GLY A 4 -16.97 -0.92 8.93
C GLY A 4 -16.40 -1.18 7.53
N ILE A 5 -15.09 -0.96 7.37
CA ILE A 5 -14.42 -1.18 6.09
C ILE A 5 -14.53 -2.63 5.62
N LEU A 6 -14.44 -3.60 6.54
CA LEU A 6 -14.52 -5.02 6.21
C LEU A 6 -15.94 -5.41 5.76
N GLU A 7 -16.97 -4.93 6.46
CA GLU A 7 -18.37 -5.17 6.10
C GLU A 7 -18.70 -4.57 4.74
N THR A 8 -18.20 -3.36 4.47
CA THR A 8 -18.38 -2.67 3.17
C THR A 8 -17.78 -3.49 2.01
N ILE A 9 -16.62 -4.11 2.22
CA ILE A 9 -15.97 -4.98 1.23
C ILE A 9 -16.75 -6.30 1.07
N VAL A 10 -17.08 -6.98 2.17
CA VAL A 10 -17.75 -8.30 2.15
C VAL A 10 -19.16 -8.22 1.56
N GLU A 11 -19.88 -7.12 1.81
CA GLU A 11 -21.22 -6.90 1.25
C GLU A 11 -21.19 -6.40 -0.22
N GLY A 12 -20.00 -6.26 -0.83
CA GLY A 12 -19.84 -5.82 -2.21
C GLY A 12 -20.19 -4.34 -2.43
N LYS A 13 -20.15 -3.53 -1.37
CA LYS A 13 -20.47 -2.09 -1.40
C LYS A 13 -19.22 -1.21 -1.57
N ALA A 14 -18.03 -1.79 -1.40
CA ALA A 14 -16.77 -1.07 -1.55
C ALA A 14 -16.59 -0.55 -2.97
N LYS A 15 -16.12 0.70 -3.07
CA LYS A 15 -15.73 1.33 -4.33
C LYS A 15 -14.25 1.65 -4.26
N PHE A 16 -13.48 0.90 -5.02
CA PHE A 16 -12.06 1.13 -5.17
C PHE A 16 -11.83 2.01 -6.40
N GLU A 17 -10.90 2.94 -6.27
CA GLU A 17 -10.48 3.83 -7.33
C GLU A 17 -8.97 3.70 -7.50
N LYS A 18 -8.48 3.76 -8.74
CA LYS A 18 -7.05 3.74 -9.04
C LYS A 18 -6.32 4.77 -8.17
N TRP A 19 -5.31 4.34 -7.45
CA TRP A 19 -4.53 5.25 -6.62
C TRP A 19 -3.50 5.96 -7.48
N ALA A 20 -3.84 7.17 -7.93
CA ALA A 20 -2.94 8.03 -8.67
C ALA A 20 -2.26 7.36 -9.87
N ASN A 21 -0.94 7.42 -9.97
CA ASN A 21 -0.15 6.85 -11.05
C ASN A 21 0.31 5.40 -10.78
N PHE A 22 -0.12 4.77 -9.67
CA PHE A 22 0.16 3.36 -9.43
C PHE A 22 -0.65 2.49 -10.38
N ASP A 23 0.00 1.57 -11.08
CA ASP A 23 -0.70 0.74 -12.08
C ASP A 23 -1.60 -0.32 -11.45
N ASP A 24 -1.17 -0.87 -10.32
CA ASP A 24 -1.75 -2.06 -9.70
C ASP A 24 -2.25 -1.79 -8.26
N ILE A 25 -2.46 -0.52 -7.89
CA ILE A 25 -3.04 -0.15 -6.58
C ILE A 25 -4.31 0.65 -6.76
N GLU A 26 -5.33 0.24 -6.02
CA GLU A 26 -6.56 0.99 -5.83
C GLU A 26 -6.75 1.32 -4.35
N ILE A 27 -7.43 2.43 -4.07
CA ILE A 27 -7.78 2.88 -2.73
C ILE A 27 -9.27 3.16 -2.64
N MET A 28 -9.83 3.00 -1.45
CA MET A 28 -11.19 3.44 -1.14
C MET A 28 -11.12 4.74 -0.36
N TYR A 29 -11.53 5.85 -0.98
CA TYR A 29 -11.54 7.16 -0.32
C TYR A 29 -12.69 7.29 0.69
N GLU A 30 -13.83 6.70 0.37
CA GLU A 30 -15.09 6.92 1.09
C GLU A 30 -15.72 5.60 1.56
N TRP A 31 -16.07 5.52 2.84
CA TRP A 31 -16.90 4.44 3.40
C TRP A 31 -17.60 4.91 4.68
N ASP A 32 -18.76 4.30 4.97
CA ASP A 32 -19.66 4.72 6.05
C ASP A 32 -19.03 4.68 7.46
N GLY A 33 -17.93 3.95 7.65
CA GLY A 33 -17.23 3.78 8.93
C GLY A 33 -15.95 4.61 9.06
N LYS A 34 -15.67 5.54 8.15
CA LYS A 34 -14.46 6.37 8.18
C LYS A 34 -14.51 7.33 9.37
N THR A 35 -13.56 7.21 10.29
CA THR A 35 -13.53 7.99 11.54
C THR A 35 -12.75 9.31 11.43
N ALA A 36 -12.04 9.53 10.32
CA ALA A 36 -11.29 10.74 10.03
C ALA A 36 -11.26 11.02 8.52
N ASP A 37 -11.37 12.29 8.13
CA ASP A 37 -11.27 12.77 6.73
C ASP A 37 -9.82 12.76 6.23
N PHE A 38 -9.15 11.62 6.36
CA PHE A 38 -7.87 11.42 5.71
C PHE A 38 -8.11 11.15 4.23
N THR A 39 -7.52 12.01 3.39
CA THR A 39 -7.44 11.84 1.95
C THR A 39 -5.97 11.99 1.57
N PRO A 40 -5.33 10.94 1.04
CA PRO A 40 -3.97 11.03 0.51
C PRO A 40 -3.83 12.20 -0.46
N ASP A 41 -2.83 13.06 -0.23
CA ASP A 41 -2.52 14.16 -1.14
C ASP A 41 -1.11 13.98 -1.69
N LEU A 42 -1.04 13.52 -2.94
CA LEU A 42 0.23 13.30 -3.64
C LEU A 42 0.81 14.60 -4.21
N ASN A 43 0.16 15.75 -4.02
CA ASN A 43 0.77 17.05 -4.27
C ASN A 43 1.51 17.58 -3.03
N ASN A 44 1.27 16.97 -1.86
CA ASN A 44 1.99 17.31 -0.65
C ASN A 44 3.36 16.59 -0.63
N ALA A 45 4.43 17.37 -0.77
CA ALA A 45 5.79 16.85 -0.85
C ALA A 45 6.22 16.05 0.39
N ASP A 46 5.81 16.46 1.60
CA ASP A 46 6.14 15.76 2.84
C ASP A 46 5.41 14.40 2.91
N TYR A 47 4.15 14.36 2.45
CA TYR A 47 3.38 13.12 2.37
C TYR A 47 4.02 12.15 1.37
N VAL A 48 4.35 12.61 0.16
CA VAL A 48 5.01 11.80 -0.88
C VAL A 48 6.36 11.27 -0.39
N ALA A 49 7.17 12.12 0.25
CA ALA A 49 8.45 11.72 0.81
C ALA A 49 8.28 10.63 1.88
N ALA A 50 7.31 10.79 2.79
CA ALA A 50 7.01 9.80 3.81
C ALA A 50 6.50 8.48 3.22
N LEU A 51 5.63 8.54 2.21
CA LEU A 51 5.11 7.37 1.49
C LEU A 51 6.24 6.58 0.83
N LYS A 52 7.10 7.27 0.06
CA LYS A 52 8.24 6.66 -0.63
C LYS A 52 9.23 6.04 0.34
N ALA A 53 9.54 6.72 1.46
CA ALA A 53 10.41 6.19 2.50
C ALA A 53 9.84 4.92 3.16
N ALA A 54 8.52 4.88 3.38
CA ALA A 54 7.85 3.69 3.91
C ALA A 54 7.90 2.52 2.92
N MET A 55 7.66 2.76 1.64
CA MET A 55 7.77 1.74 0.58
C MET A 55 9.20 1.22 0.45
N GLN A 56 10.21 2.10 0.44
CA GLN A 56 11.62 1.70 0.42
C GLN A 56 12.00 0.86 1.65
N SER A 57 11.46 1.21 2.83
CA SER A 57 11.68 0.41 4.04
C SER A 57 11.15 -1.02 3.90
N ARG A 58 10.06 -1.23 3.14
CA ARG A 58 9.54 -2.57 2.83
C ARG A 58 10.41 -3.32 1.83
N VAL A 59 10.91 -2.65 0.79
CA VAL A 59 11.90 -3.24 -0.15
C VAL A 59 13.10 -3.76 0.64
N ASN A 60 13.71 -2.91 1.48
CA ASN A 60 14.88 -3.27 2.25
C ASN A 60 14.62 -4.46 3.20
N ALA A 61 13.43 -4.52 3.82
CA ALA A 61 13.06 -5.63 4.67
C ALA A 61 12.97 -6.96 3.90
N VAL A 62 12.33 -6.94 2.72
CA VAL A 62 12.18 -8.14 1.87
C VAL A 62 13.52 -8.59 1.29
N GLU A 63 14.37 -7.67 0.86
CA GLU A 63 15.76 -8.00 0.46
C GLU A 63 16.54 -8.63 1.62
N GLY A 64 16.33 -8.11 2.84
CA GLY A 64 16.89 -8.69 4.05
C GLY A 64 16.44 -10.13 4.29
N PHE A 65 15.21 -10.50 3.97
CA PHE A 65 14.74 -11.90 4.15
C PHE A 65 15.49 -12.91 3.29
N ALA A 66 16.05 -12.50 2.15
CA ALA A 66 16.84 -13.36 1.29
C ALA A 66 18.25 -13.66 1.85
N THR A 67 18.76 -12.83 2.75
CA THR A 67 20.15 -12.92 3.24
C THR A 67 20.23 -13.22 4.74
N ASN A 68 19.30 -12.69 5.53
CA ASN A 68 19.18 -12.95 6.95
C ASN A 68 18.72 -14.39 7.20
N LYS A 69 19.12 -14.96 8.35
CA LYS A 69 18.81 -16.35 8.73
C LYS A 69 19.11 -17.36 7.60
N GLU A 70 20.20 -17.12 6.87
CA GLU A 70 20.62 -17.97 5.75
C GLU A 70 19.56 -18.10 4.63
N GLY A 71 18.70 -17.09 4.48
CA GLY A 71 17.66 -17.05 3.46
C GLY A 71 16.43 -17.91 3.77
N TYR A 72 16.28 -18.40 5.00
CA TYR A 72 15.10 -19.20 5.40
C TYR A 72 13.77 -18.48 5.16
N ASP A 73 13.75 -17.16 5.37
CA ASP A 73 12.55 -16.32 5.20
C ASP A 73 12.41 -15.78 3.76
N LYS A 74 13.25 -16.21 2.81
CA LYS A 74 13.25 -15.69 1.44
C LYS A 74 11.85 -15.78 0.83
N LEU A 75 11.33 -14.64 0.40
CA LEU A 75 10.10 -14.56 -0.37
C LEU A 75 10.37 -14.84 -1.85
N PRO A 76 9.35 -15.23 -2.63
CA PRO A 76 9.44 -15.32 -4.08
C PRO A 76 9.97 -14.03 -4.70
N ASP A 77 10.73 -14.14 -5.80
CA ASP A 77 11.41 -12.99 -6.41
C ASP A 77 10.39 -11.95 -6.92
N GLU A 78 9.20 -12.38 -7.36
CA GLU A 78 8.13 -11.49 -7.81
C GLU A 78 7.62 -10.54 -6.71
N ALA A 79 7.74 -10.93 -5.43
CA ALA A 79 7.33 -10.09 -4.32
C ALA A 79 8.25 -8.87 -4.17
N LEU A 80 9.55 -9.05 -4.37
CA LEU A 80 10.52 -7.96 -4.34
C LEU A 80 10.36 -7.05 -5.56
N GLU A 81 10.16 -7.62 -6.75
CA GLU A 81 9.93 -6.86 -7.98
C GLU A 81 8.68 -5.99 -7.89
N ALA A 82 7.57 -6.53 -7.37
CA ALA A 82 6.35 -5.77 -7.14
C ALA A 82 6.58 -4.57 -6.22
N LEU A 83 7.30 -4.74 -5.11
CA LEU A 83 7.61 -3.64 -4.19
C LEU A 83 8.54 -2.58 -4.81
N LYS A 84 9.53 -2.99 -5.61
CA LYS A 84 10.41 -2.06 -6.34
C LYS A 84 9.62 -1.22 -7.35
N LYS A 85 8.72 -1.86 -8.11
CA LYS A 85 7.81 -1.17 -9.03
C LYS A 85 6.98 -0.09 -8.31
N LEU A 86 6.49 -0.37 -7.10
CA LEU A 86 5.76 0.64 -6.31
C LEU A 86 6.65 1.82 -5.90
N VAL A 87 7.90 1.60 -5.51
CA VAL A 87 8.83 2.71 -5.18
C VAL A 87 9.14 3.60 -6.39
N GLU A 88 9.21 3.02 -7.59
CA GLU A 88 9.42 3.76 -8.83
C GLU A 88 8.22 4.63 -9.22
N GLN A 89 7.02 4.17 -8.90
CA GLN A 89 5.76 4.87 -9.19
C GLN A 89 5.41 5.91 -8.12
N ALA A 90 5.95 5.80 -6.90
CA ALA A 90 5.79 6.77 -5.81
C ALA A 90 6.69 8.01 -5.95
#